data_AF-L1P7L2-F1
#
_entry.id   AF-L1P7L2-F1
#
_cell.length_a   1.000
_cell.length_b   1.000
_cell.length_c   1.000
_cell.angle_alpha   90.00
_cell.angle_beta   90.00
_cell.angle_gamma   90.00
#
_symmetry.space_group_name_H-M   'P 1'
#
loop_
_entity.id
_entity.type
_entity.pdbx_description
1 polymer ?
#
loop_
_entity_poly.entity_id
_entity_poly.type
_entity_poly.pdbx_seq_one_letter_code
_entity_poly.pdbx_strand_id
1 'polypeptide(L)'
;MSSISELADLLTDRVLLLKEKIDKLEQENDKLRREVLQMEQAELRAKEETAEVKGENEALKVANRILGSKDHKKETKLKINSLIREIDACIVQLSK
;
A
#
# COMPACT_ATOMS: atom_id res chain seq x y z
N MET A 1 45.01 20.95 -47.38
CA MET A 1 43.60 20.55 -47.60
C MET A 1 43.27 19.21 -46.91
N SER A 2 44.21 18.29 -46.65
CA SER A 2 43.89 17.00 -45.98
C SER A 2 43.62 17.14 -44.47
N SER A 3 44.39 17.93 -43.74
CA SER A 3 44.31 17.99 -42.27
C SER A 3 43.00 18.58 -41.71
N ILE A 4 42.34 19.46 -42.48
CA ILE A 4 41.03 20.02 -42.09
C ILE A 4 39.92 19.00 -42.35
N SER A 5 40.01 18.23 -43.44
CA SER A 5 39.08 17.14 -43.74
C SER A 5 39.16 16.05 -42.69
N GLU A 6 40.37 15.60 -42.35
CA GLU A 6 40.61 14.58 -41.33
C GLU A 6 40.08 15.00 -39.94
N LEU A 7 40.23 16.28 -39.58
CA LEU A 7 39.68 16.81 -38.34
C LEU A 7 38.15 16.88 -38.35
N ALA A 8 37.55 17.24 -39.50
CA ALA A 8 36.11 17.27 -39.68
C ALA A 8 35.50 15.85 -39.60
N ASP A 9 36.17 14.85 -40.16
CA ASP A 9 35.77 13.45 -40.09
C ASP A 9 35.79 12.95 -38.63
N LEU A 10 36.88 13.23 -37.89
CA LEU A 10 37.00 12.87 -36.47
C LEU A 10 35.93 13.53 -35.58
N LEU A 11 35.61 14.80 -35.86
CA LEU A 11 34.53 15.51 -35.16
C LEU A 11 33.18 14.88 -35.47
N THR A 12 32.93 14.51 -36.72
CA THR A 12 31.69 13.87 -37.15
C THR A 12 31.49 12.54 -36.44
N ASP A 13 32.52 11.70 -36.37
CA ASP A 13 32.48 10.42 -35.66
C ASP A 13 32.18 10.60 -34.17
N ARG A 14 32.81 11.59 -33.52
CA ARG A 14 32.54 11.89 -32.11
C ARG A 14 31.12 12.38 -31.87
N VAL A 15 30.59 13.21 -32.77
CA VAL A 15 29.21 13.71 -32.67
C VAL A 15 28.21 12.56 -32.82
N LEU A 16 28.46 11.63 -33.76
CA LEU A 16 27.62 10.45 -33.94
C LEU A 16 27.62 9.55 -32.69
N LEU A 17 28.79 9.27 -32.13
CA LEU A 17 28.90 8.49 -30.88
C LEU A 17 28.21 9.17 -29.70
N LEU A 18 28.33 10.49 -29.58
CA LEU A 18 27.63 11.25 -28.53
C LEU A 18 26.12 11.19 -28.73
N LYS A 19 25.64 11.30 -29.96
CA LYS A 19 24.22 11.18 -30.28
C LYS A 19 23.67 9.81 -29.91
N GLU A 20 24.35 8.73 -30.31
CA GLU A 20 23.93 7.37 -29.93
C GLU A 20 23.87 7.17 -28.41
N LYS A 21 24.81 7.79 -27.67
CA LYS A 21 24.81 7.72 -26.21
C LYS A 21 23.65 8.50 -25.60
N ILE A 22 23.31 9.68 -26.14
CA ILE A 22 22.16 10.47 -25.71
C ILE A 22 20.87 9.68 -25.99
N ASP A 23 20.70 9.13 -27.20
CA ASP A 23 19.51 8.36 -27.57
C ASP A 23 19.32 7.15 -26.64
N LYS A 24 20.40 6.45 -26.29
CA LYS A 24 20.35 5.33 -25.31
C LYS A 24 19.95 5.79 -23.92
N LEU A 25 20.52 6.90 -23.44
CA LEU A 25 20.21 7.46 -22.13
C LEU A 25 18.76 7.96 -22.05
N GLU A 26 18.24 8.56 -23.11
CA GLU A 26 16.84 8.98 -23.19
C GLU A 26 15.89 7.79 -23.14
N GLN A 27 16.18 6.72 -23.90
CA GLN A 27 15.39 5.48 -23.87
C GLN A 27 15.40 4.83 -22.49
N GLU A 28 16.56 4.79 -21.82
CA GLU A 28 16.69 4.25 -20.47
C GLU A 28 15.94 5.12 -19.45
N ASN A 29 16.02 6.45 -19.57
CA ASN A 29 15.30 7.38 -18.71
C ASN A 29 13.78 7.19 -18.84
N ASP A 30 13.27 7.08 -20.06
CA ASP A 30 11.85 6.82 -20.32
C ASP A 30 11.39 5.47 -19.77
N LYS A 31 12.24 4.44 -19.88
CA LYS A 31 11.96 3.13 -19.28
C LYS A 31 11.87 3.24 -17.77
N LEU A 32 12.85 3.87 -17.13
CA LEU A 32 12.88 4.05 -15.67
C LEU A 32 11.68 4.86 -15.17
N ARG A 33 11.29 5.93 -15.88
CA ARG A 33 10.09 6.71 -15.55
C ARG A 33 8.81 5.87 -15.58
N ARG A 34 8.67 4.99 -16.57
CA ARG A 34 7.52 4.07 -16.63
C ARG A 34 7.53 3.06 -15.49
N GLU A 35 8.69 2.51 -15.16
CA GLU A 35 8.83 1.58 -14.04
C GLU A 35 8.49 2.24 -12.70
N VAL A 36 8.96 3.47 -12.46
CA VAL A 36 8.61 4.25 -11.26
C VAL A 36 7.10 4.44 -11.15
N LEU A 37 6.44 4.87 -12.23
CA LEU A 37 4.99 5.06 -12.22
C LEU A 37 4.22 3.75 -11.91
N GLN A 38 4.69 2.63 -12.46
CA GLN A 38 4.10 1.32 -12.19
C GLN A 38 4.30 0.90 -10.73
N MET A 39 5.48 1.14 -10.17
CA MET A 39 5.79 0.85 -8.77
C MET A 39 4.94 1.70 -7.82
N GLU A 40 4.77 3.00 -8.10
CA GLU A 40 3.91 3.89 -7.30
C GLU A 40 2.45 3.41 -7.30
N GLN A 41 1.93 2.99 -8.46
CA GLN A 41 0.57 2.42 -8.55
C GLN A 41 0.44 1.08 -7.83
N ALA A 42 1.48 0.25 -7.84
CA ALA A 42 1.48 -1.01 -7.09
C ALA A 42 1.54 -0.75 -5.57
N GLU A 43 2.34 0.22 -5.13
CA GLU A 43 2.44 0.62 -3.73
C GLU A 43 1.10 1.16 -3.21
N LEU A 44 0.41 1.99 -3.99
CA LEU A 44 -0.90 2.51 -3.61
C LEU A 44 -1.91 1.38 -3.39
N ARG A 45 -2.01 0.44 -4.33
CA ARG A 45 -2.89 -0.72 -4.23
C ARG A 45 -2.56 -1.60 -3.02
N ALA A 46 -1.28 -1.86 -2.77
CA ALA A 46 -0.85 -2.63 -1.61
C ALA A 46 -1.21 -1.95 -0.28
N LYS A 47 -1.15 -0.60 -0.22
CA LYS A 47 -1.58 0.17 0.95
C LYS A 47 -3.08 0.07 1.19
N GLU A 48 -3.89 0.15 0.13
CA GLU A 48 -5.34 0.00 0.21
C GLU A 48 -5.73 -1.40 0.72
N GLU A 49 -5.16 -2.45 0.13
CA GLU A 49 -5.38 -3.84 0.55
C GLU A 49 -4.93 -4.06 2.01
N THR A 50 -3.79 -3.50 2.40
CA THR A 50 -3.32 -3.56 3.79
C THR A 50 -4.28 -2.88 4.75
N ALA A 51 -4.89 -1.76 4.36
CA ALA A 51 -5.85 -1.05 5.19
C ALA A 51 -7.14 -1.86 5.34
N GLU A 52 -7.63 -2.47 4.25
CA GLU A 52 -8.79 -3.36 4.25
C GLU A 52 -8.58 -4.57 5.17
N VAL A 53 -7.49 -5.31 4.97
CA VAL A 53 -7.16 -6.49 5.80
C VAL A 53 -6.99 -6.11 7.28
N LYS A 54 -6.42 -4.93 7.58
CA LYS A 54 -6.35 -4.44 8.97
C LYS A 54 -7.74 -4.18 9.56
N GLY A 55 -8.64 -3.60 8.77
CA GLY A 55 -10.04 -3.38 9.17
C GLY A 55 -10.75 -4.70 9.48
N GLU A 56 -10.64 -5.69 8.59
CA GLU A 56 -11.19 -7.02 8.80
C GLU A 56 -10.61 -7.70 10.04
N ASN A 57 -9.30 -7.59 10.26
CA ASN A 57 -8.63 -8.18 11.40
C ASN A 57 -9.12 -7.58 12.73
N GLU A 58 -9.28 -6.24 12.79
CA GLU A 58 -9.84 -5.59 13.97
C GLU A 58 -11.30 -6.01 14.21
N ALA A 59 -12.12 -6.13 13.15
CA ALA A 59 -13.48 -6.65 13.28
C ALA A 59 -13.49 -8.09 13.85
N LEU A 60 -12.60 -8.95 13.36
CA LEU A 60 -12.44 -10.32 13.87
C LEU A 60 -11.95 -10.35 15.33
N LYS A 61 -11.05 -9.46 15.73
CA LYS A 61 -10.61 -9.34 17.13
C LYS A 61 -11.77 -8.93 18.04
N VAL A 62 -12.57 -7.96 17.61
CA VAL A 62 -13.76 -7.54 18.35
C VAL A 62 -14.75 -8.69 18.48
N ALA A 63 -15.06 -9.38 17.37
CA ALA A 63 -15.93 -10.55 17.39
C ALA A 63 -15.40 -11.64 18.33
N ASN A 64 -14.11 -11.95 18.29
CA ASN A 64 -13.47 -12.93 19.18
C ASN A 64 -13.54 -12.53 20.66
N ARG A 65 -13.41 -11.24 20.98
CA ARG A 65 -13.59 -10.75 22.36
C ARG A 65 -15.03 -10.91 22.82
N ILE A 66 -16.01 -10.53 21.99
CA ILE A 66 -17.44 -10.65 22.29
C ILE A 66 -17.84 -12.12 22.51
N LEU A 67 -17.30 -13.04 21.71
CA LEU A 67 -17.55 -14.47 21.82
C LEU A 67 -16.85 -15.13 23.02
N GLY A 68 -16.08 -14.37 23.80
CA GLY A 68 -15.43 -14.87 25.01
C GLY A 68 -14.26 -15.78 24.69
N SER A 69 -13.28 -15.27 23.94
CA SER A 69 -12.01 -15.95 23.68
C SER A 69 -11.37 -16.47 24.99
N LYS A 70 -10.50 -17.49 24.87
CA LYS A 70 -9.85 -18.14 26.03
C LYS A 70 -9.22 -17.14 27.00
N ASP A 71 -8.68 -16.03 26.48
CA ASP A 71 -7.97 -15.01 27.26
C ASP A 71 -8.90 -13.99 27.93
N HIS A 72 -10.12 -13.77 27.39
CA HIS A 72 -11.06 -12.76 27.90
C HIS A 72 -12.35 -13.34 28.47
N LYS A 73 -12.39 -14.65 28.73
CA LYS A 73 -13.59 -15.40 29.15
C LYS A 73 -14.23 -14.85 30.43
N LYS A 74 -13.44 -14.44 31.42
CA LYS A 74 -13.93 -13.86 32.68
C LYS A 74 -14.56 -12.48 32.48
N GLU A 75 -13.88 -11.61 31.75
CA GLU A 75 -14.29 -10.23 31.49
C GLU A 75 -15.57 -10.20 30.63
N THR A 76 -15.64 -11.07 29.62
CA THR A 76 -16.82 -11.27 28.78
C THR A 76 -18.02 -11.74 29.61
N LYS A 77 -17.81 -12.72 30.51
CA LYS A 77 -18.87 -13.21 31.41
C LYS A 77 -19.41 -12.11 32.33
N LEU A 78 -18.55 -11.25 32.88
CA LEU A 78 -18.96 -10.12 33.70
C LEU A 78 -19.77 -9.10 32.88
N LYS A 79 -19.36 -8.82 31.64
CA LYS A 79 -20.08 -7.90 30.76
C LYS A 79 -21.46 -8.43 30.35
N ILE A 80 -21.57 -9.71 30.00
CA ILE A 80 -22.85 -10.39 29.73
C ILE A 80 -23.77 -10.31 30.95
N ASN A 81 -23.26 -10.61 32.14
CA ASN A 81 -24.06 -10.53 33.37
C ASN A 81 -24.53 -9.09 33.67
N SER A 82 -23.75 -8.07 33.31
CA SER A 82 -24.17 -6.68 33.43
C SER A 82 -25.31 -6.35 32.46
N LEU A 83 -25.19 -6.77 31.20
CA LEU A 83 -26.20 -6.56 30.17
C LEU A 83 -27.53 -7.25 30.49
N ILE A 84 -27.47 -8.48 31.02
CA ILE A 84 -28.67 -9.20 31.46
C ILE A 84 -29.41 -8.40 32.55
N ARG A 85 -28.69 -7.86 33.54
CA ARG A 85 -29.32 -7.03 34.59
C ARG A 85 -29.96 -5.76 34.05
N GLU A 86 -29.33 -5.12 33.06
CA GLU A 86 -29.92 -3.95 32.39
C GLU A 86 -31.19 -4.33 31.63
N ILE A 87 -31.19 -5.47 30.93
CA ILE A 87 -32.37 -6.00 30.26
C ILE A 87 -33.48 -6.30 31.28
N ASP A 88 -33.18 -6.99 32.38
CA ASP A 88 -34.15 -7.28 33.43
C ASP A 88 -34.74 -5.99 34.03
N ALA A 89 -33.90 -4.97 34.27
CA ALA A 89 -34.36 -3.67 34.74
C ALA A 89 -35.28 -2.97 33.72
N CYS A 90 -34.96 -3.06 32.43
CA CYS A 90 -35.77 -2.50 31.34
C CYS A 90 -37.11 -3.25 31.21
N ILE A 91 -37.12 -4.59 31.32
CA ILE A 91 -38.33 -5.41 31.34
C ILE A 91 -39.25 -4.98 32.49
N VAL A 92 -38.71 -4.79 33.70
CA VAL A 92 -39.49 -4.30 34.85
C VAL A 92 -40.07 -2.91 34.61
N GLN A 93 -39.33 -2.03 33.94
CA GLN A 93 -39.82 -0.69 33.58
C GLN A 93 -40.94 -0.75 32.52
N LEU A 94 -40.88 -1.69 31.58
CA LEU A 94 -41.88 -1.86 30.52
C LEU A 94 -43.12 -2.67 30.93
N SER A 95 -43.04 -3.41 32.04
CA SER A 95 -44.14 -4.20 32.59
C SER A 95 -44.89 -3.50 33.74
N LYS A 96 -44.55 -2.23 33.99
CA LYS A 96 -45.36 -1.25 34.73
C LYS A 96 -46.24 -0.46 33.77
#